data_AF-A0A2G6HXY1-F1
#
_entry.id   AF-A0A2G6HXY1-F1
#
_cell.length_a   1.000
_cell.length_b   1.000
_cell.length_c   1.000
_cell.angle_alpha   90.00
_cell.angle_beta   90.00
_cell.angle_gamma   90.00
#
_symmetry.space_group_name_H-M   'P 1'
#
loop_
_entity.id
_entity.type
_entity.pdbx_description
1 polymer ?
#
loop_
_entity_poly.entity_id
_entity_poly.type
_entity_poly.pdbx_seq_one_letter_code
_entity_poly.pdbx_strand_id
1 'polypeptide(L)' 'MVAMYKDEILEEIWKIRDEHAKKFNYDLKLIARDLKKIEQECDNPVITKPLKTEESKQAK' A
#
# COMPACT_ATOMS: atom_id res chain seq x y z
N MET A 1 25.52 -0.75 -12.27
CA MET A 1 25.15 0.55 -12.88
C MET A 1 23.63 0.61 -12.80
N VAL A 2 23.07 1.28 -11.79
CA VAL A 2 21.60 1.34 -11.60
C VAL A 2 21.08 2.43 -12.53
N ALA A 3 20.20 2.05 -13.45
CA ALA A 3 19.60 2.98 -14.38
C ALA A 3 18.86 4.07 -13.60
N MET A 4 19.31 5.32 -13.71
CA MET A 4 18.58 6.48 -13.21
C MET A 4 17.46 6.82 -14.21
N TYR A 5 16.44 5.98 -14.25
CA TYR A 5 15.17 6.39 -14.82
C TYR A 5 14.56 7.40 -13.85
N LYS A 6 14.56 8.68 -14.22
CA LYS A 6 13.70 9.68 -13.59
C LYS A 6 12.28 9.38 -14.02
N ASP A 7 11.62 8.50 -13.27
CA ASP A 7 10.18 8.33 -13.37
C ASP A 7 9.55 9.49 -12.60
N GLU A 8 9.00 10.45 -13.33
CA GLU A 8 8.24 11.57 -12.77
C GLU A 8 7.11 11.08 -11.85
N ILE A 9 6.53 9.92 -12.19
CA ILE A 9 5.53 9.21 -11.38
C ILE A 9 6.12 8.78 -10.02
N LEU A 10 7.34 8.25 -9.99
CA LEU A 10 7.98 7.83 -8.74
C LEU A 10 8.33 9.04 -7.86
N GLU A 11 8.82 10.13 -8.46
CA GLU A 11 9.12 11.36 -7.72
C GLU A 11 7.85 11.93 -7.07
N GLU A 12 6.72 11.91 -7.77
CA GLU A 12 5.43 12.33 -7.22
C GLU A 12 4.95 11.41 -6.09
N ILE A 13 5.04 10.09 -6.28
CA ILE A 13 4.70 9.10 -5.24
C ILE A 13 5.57 9.31 -4.00
N TRP A 14 6.88 9.53 -4.16
CA TRP A 14 7.78 9.77 -3.05
C TRP A 14 7.45 11.06 -2.31
N LYS A 15 7.14 12.13 -3.03
CA LYS A 15 6.73 13.40 -2.43
C LYS A 15 5.47 13.23 -1.59
N ILE A 16 4.44 12.59 -2.13
CA ILE A 16 3.18 12.33 -1.40
C ILE A 16 3.44 11.49 -0.13
N ARG A 17 4.25 10.43 -0.24
CA ARG A 17 4.57 9.56 0.90
C ARG A 17 5.41 10.27 1.96
N ASP A 18 6.34 11.12 1.55
CA ASP A 18 7.19 11.91 2.45
C ASP A 18 6.38 12.98 3.19
N GLU A 19 5.52 13.72 2.48
CA GLU A 19 4.60 14.69 3.09
C GLU A 19 3.66 14.02 4.08
N HIS A 20 3.16 12.82 3.77
CA HIS A 20 2.36 12.03 4.69
C HIS A 20 3.17 11.60 5.92
N ALA A 21 4.38 11.06 5.74
CA ALA A 21 5.23 10.62 6.84
C ALA A 21 5.64 11.79 7.78
N LYS A 22 5.89 12.98 7.23
CA LYS A 22 6.18 14.20 8.00
C LYS A 22 5.05 14.56 8.97
N LYS A 23 3.79 14.40 8.59
CA LYS A 23 2.63 14.64 9.48
C LYS A 23 2.66 13.75 10.73
N PHE A 24 3.27 12.57 10.61
CA PHE A 24 3.45 11.62 11.71
C PHE A 24 4.87 11.63 12.29
N ASN A 25 5.68 12.64 11.96
CA ASN A 25 7.09 12.74 12.39
C ASN A 25 7.91 11.48 12.06
N TYR A 26 7.61 10.83 10.93
CA TYR A 26 8.19 9.55 10.50
C TYR A 26 8.03 8.40 11.51
N ASP A 27 7.09 8.51 12.46
CA ASP A 27 6.78 7.41 13.38
C ASP A 27 5.95 6.34 12.67
N LEU A 28 6.62 5.25 12.31
CA LEU A 28 6.02 4.08 11.67
C LEU A 28 4.81 3.52 12.45
N LYS A 29 4.82 3.59 13.79
CA LYS A 29 3.71 3.09 14.61
C LYS A 29 2.48 3.97 14.48
N LEU A 30 2.66 5.29 14.37
CA LEU A 30 1.55 6.22 14.18
C LEU A 30 0.95 6.09 12.78
N ILE A 31 1.80 5.99 11.75
CA ILE A 31 1.36 5.75 10.37
C ILE A 31 0.56 4.45 10.27
N ALA A 32 1.06 3.36 10.87
CA ALA A 32 0.36 2.07 10.85
C ALA A 32 -1.00 2.12 11.57
N ARG A 33 -1.10 2.88 12.68
CA ARG A 33 -2.37 3.07 13.38
C ARG A 33 -3.36 3.86 12.56
N ASP A 34 -2.89 4.88 11.84
CA ASP A 34 -3.72 5.71 10.97
C ASP A 34 -4.30 4.88 9.81
N LEU A 35 -3.45 4.12 9.12
CA LEU A 35 -3.87 3.20 8.06
C LEU A 35 -4.91 2.19 8.57
N LYS A 36 -4.70 1.64 9.77
CA LYS A 36 -5.64 0.70 10.39
C LYS A 36 -6.98 1.34 10.74
N LYS A 37 -7.01 2.63 11.10
CA LYS A 37 -8.26 3.37 11.30
C LYS A 37 -9.00 3.55 9.99
N ILE A 38 -8.30 3.95 8.92
CA ILE A 38 -8.88 4.09 7.58
C ILE A 38 -9.47 2.76 7.12
N GLU A 39 -8.77 1.64 7.33
CA GLU A 39 -9.29 0.30 7.04
C GLU A 39 -10.57 -0.03 7.83
N GLN A 40 -10.68 0.39 9.09
CA GLN A 40 -11.85 0.16 9.93
C GLN A 40 -13.04 1.07 9.59
N GLU A 41 -12.77 2.30 9.17
CA GLU A 41 -13.79 3.25 8.71
C GLU A 41 -14.29 2.92 7.31
N CYS A 42 -13.48 2.22 6.51
CA CYS A 42 -13.90 1.72 5.22
C CYS A 42 -14.87 0.54 5.40
N ASP A 43 -16.16 0.79 5.17
CA ASP A 43 -17.23 -0.23 5.21
C ASP A 43 -17.13 -1.27 4.06
N ASN A 44 -15.98 -1.33 3.39
CA ASN A 44 -15.76 -2.25 2.30
C ASN A 44 -15.63 -3.69 2.85
N PRO A 45 -16.26 -4.68 2.21
CA PRO A 45 -16.17 -6.05 2.64
C PRO A 45 -14.73 -6.57 2.53
N VAL A 46 -14.19 -7.07 3.64
CA VAL A 46 -12.88 -7.73 3.66
C VAL A 46 -12.97 -9.03 2.85
N ILE A 47 -12.32 -9.09 1.70
CA ILE A 47 -12.28 -10.29 0.87
C ILE A 47 -11.20 -11.23 1.43
N THR A 48 -11.64 -12.25 2.18
CA THR A 48 -10.78 -13.31 2.73
C THR A 48 -10.56 -14.48 1.78
N LYS A 49 -11.09 -14.39 0.55
CA LYS A 49 -10.97 -15.49 -0.43
C LYS A 49 -9.49 -15.78 -0.69
N PRO A 50 -9.06 -17.05 -0.56
CA PRO A 50 -7.68 -17.41 -0.84
C PRO A 50 -7.36 -17.06 -2.30
N LEU A 51 -6.14 -16.58 -2.55
CA LEU A 51 -5.68 -16.37 -3.92
C LEU A 51 -5.87 -17.68 -4.70
N LYS A 52 -6.49 -17.55 -5.88
CA LYS A 52 -6.73 -18.69 -6.75
C LYS A 52 -5.38 -19.14 -7.31
N THR A 53 -4.81 -20.19 -6.73
CA THR A 53 -3.56 -20.80 -7.22
C THR A 53 -3.81 -21.46 -8.57
N GLU A 54 -2.80 -21.52 -9.44
CA GLU A 54 -2.90 -22.12 -10.78
C GLU A 54 -3.42 -23.58 -10.73
N GLU A 55 -3.21 -24.29 -9.62
CA GLU A 55 -3.71 -25.64 -9.38
C GLU A 55 -5.24 -25.72 -9.39
N SER A 56 -5.92 -24.66 -8.95
CA SER A 56 -7.39 -24.57 -8.93
C SER A 56 -8.02 -24.19 -10.28
N LYS A 57 -7.22 -23.96 -11.32
CA LYS A 57 -7.70 -23.74 -12.71
C LYS A 57 -7.90 -25.05 -13.49
N GLN A 58 -7.29 -26.16 -13.06
CA GLN A 58 -7.31 -27.43 -13.82
C GLN A 58 -8.50 -28.35 -13.49
N ALA A 59 -9.34 -28.00 -12.51
CA ALA A 59 -10.46 -28.82 -12.05
C ALA A 59 -11.83 -28.44 -12.66
N LYS A 60 -11.89 -27.78 -13.81
CA LYS A 60 -13.16 -27.46 -14.48
C LYS A 60 -13.12 -27.70 -15.98
#